data_AF-A0A953QJI7-F1
#
_entry.id   AF-A0A953QJI7-F1
#
_cell.length_a   1.000
_cell.length_b   1.000
_cell.length_c   1.000
_cell.angle_alpha   90.00
_cell.angle_beta   90.00
_cell.angle_gamma   90.00
#
_symmetry.space_group_name_H-M   'P 1'
#
loop_
_entity.id
_entity.type
_entity.pdbx_description
1 polymer ?
#
loop_
_entity_poly.entity_id
_entity_poly.type
_entity_poly.pdbx_seq_one_letter_code
_entity_poly.pdbx_strand_id
1 'polypeptide(L)'
;MKTFLLLIGASLAFGQEAARWEQHARATTITRDDWGIAHVHGKTDADAVFGMIYAQAEDDFNRVETNYLTSLGRTAEAEGESKIWQDLRQKLFVDPVILKKQFGESPAWLQTLMVAWADGLNFYLSKHPDVQPRVIRHFEPWMALSFSEGSIGGDIEKVNLNQLEAFYGGKAVTSGAAHDDGPLDEEPRGSNGAAIAPSNTKDHHALLLINPHTSFFFRSELQMSRSPLATEARNRARSARDLQHIFSTAAG
;
A
#
# COMPACT_ATOMS: atom_id res chain seq x y z
N MET A 1 24.00 4.57 -34.17
CA MET A 1 22.78 3.74 -34.17
C MET A 1 22.47 3.09 -32.80
N LYS A 2 22.54 3.83 -31.68
CA LYS A 2 22.15 3.31 -30.34
C LYS A 2 20.99 4.08 -29.69
N THR A 3 20.57 5.20 -30.28
CA THR A 3 19.57 6.12 -29.70
C THR A 3 18.12 5.83 -30.13
N PHE A 4 17.89 4.95 -31.11
CA PHE A 4 16.55 4.65 -31.64
C PHE A 4 15.85 3.46 -30.96
N LEU A 5 16.61 2.54 -30.33
CA LEU A 5 16.03 1.37 -29.63
C LEU A 5 15.41 1.73 -28.27
N LEU A 6 15.92 2.75 -27.57
CA LEU A 6 15.46 3.09 -26.22
C LEU A 6 14.03 3.68 -26.22
N LEU A 7 13.68 4.48 -27.24
CA LEU A 7 12.37 5.14 -27.37
C LEU A 7 11.26 4.16 -27.78
N ILE A 8 11.57 3.15 -28.58
CA ILE A 8 10.62 2.10 -28.98
C ILE A 8 10.29 1.20 -27.77
N GLY A 9 11.29 0.84 -26.96
CA GLY A 9 11.10 -0.01 -25.77
C GLY A 9 10.22 0.63 -24.69
N ALA A 10 10.43 1.92 -24.37
CA ALA A 10 9.62 2.64 -23.38
C ALA A 10 8.16 2.82 -23.85
N SER A 11 7.94 3.10 -25.13
CA SER A 11 6.59 3.26 -25.71
C SER A 11 5.81 1.95 -25.73
N LEU A 12 6.49 0.81 -25.98
CA LEU A 12 5.88 -0.51 -25.94
C LEU A 12 5.55 -0.96 -24.51
N ALA A 13 6.45 -0.68 -23.55
CA ALA A 13 6.22 -0.99 -22.14
C ALA A 13 5.00 -0.22 -21.60
N PHE A 14 4.95 1.10 -21.84
CA PHE A 14 3.78 1.91 -21.49
C PHE A 14 2.48 1.40 -22.14
N GLY A 15 2.55 1.00 -23.42
CA GLY A 15 1.40 0.40 -24.12
C GLY A 15 0.89 -0.90 -23.51
N GLN A 16 1.79 -1.76 -23.00
CA GLN A 16 1.42 -3.00 -22.30
C GLN A 16 0.83 -2.71 -20.92
N GLU A 17 1.39 -1.76 -20.18
CA GLU A 17 0.87 -1.35 -18.88
C GLU A 17 -0.51 -0.73 -19.00
N ALA A 18 -0.70 0.23 -19.90
CA ALA A 18 -2.00 0.86 -20.14
C ALA A 18 -3.08 -0.18 -20.50
N ALA A 19 -2.75 -1.19 -21.31
CA ALA A 19 -3.67 -2.29 -21.61
C ALA A 19 -4.03 -3.11 -20.37
N ARG A 20 -3.07 -3.37 -19.48
CA ARG A 20 -3.28 -4.07 -18.20
C ARG A 20 -4.13 -3.24 -17.23
N TRP A 21 -3.89 -1.94 -17.13
CA TRP A 21 -4.70 -1.03 -16.30
C TRP A 21 -6.16 -1.03 -16.74
N GLU A 22 -6.40 -0.93 -18.05
CA GLU A 22 -7.74 -0.99 -18.63
C GLU A 22 -8.43 -2.35 -18.40
N GLN A 23 -7.67 -3.45 -18.31
CA GLN A 23 -8.22 -4.76 -17.92
C GLN A 23 -8.66 -4.77 -16.46
N HIS A 24 -7.83 -4.26 -15.54
CA HIS A 24 -8.19 -4.12 -14.12
C HIS A 24 -9.42 -3.22 -13.95
N ALA A 25 -9.48 -2.08 -14.62
CA ALA A 25 -10.61 -1.16 -14.57
C ALA A 25 -11.92 -1.83 -15.01
N ARG A 26 -11.91 -2.62 -16.09
CA ARG A 26 -13.08 -3.41 -16.53
C ARG A 26 -13.44 -4.59 -15.61
N ALA A 27 -12.50 -5.03 -14.77
CA ALA A 27 -12.68 -6.12 -13.83
C ALA A 27 -13.01 -5.66 -12.41
N THR A 28 -13.12 -4.34 -12.21
CA THR A 28 -13.34 -3.70 -10.92
C THR A 28 -14.62 -2.88 -10.96
N THR A 29 -15.37 -2.88 -9.87
CA THR A 29 -16.50 -1.97 -9.66
C THR A 29 -16.30 -1.26 -8.33
N ILE A 30 -16.38 0.07 -8.34
CA ILE A 30 -16.32 0.90 -7.16
C ILE A 30 -17.67 1.61 -7.06
N THR A 31 -18.40 1.36 -5.99
CA THR A 31 -19.63 2.09 -5.65
C THR A 31 -19.38 2.86 -4.36
N ARG A 32 -19.82 4.11 -4.28
CA ARG A 32 -19.72 4.91 -3.05
C ARG A 32 -21.09 5.04 -2.41
N ASP A 33 -21.14 4.93 -1.08
CA ASP A 33 -22.36 5.15 -0.31
C ASP A 33 -22.62 6.64 -0.06
N ASP A 34 -23.67 6.95 0.71
CA ASP A 34 -24.07 8.33 1.04
C ASP A 34 -22.99 9.12 1.83
N TRP A 35 -22.02 8.43 2.42
CA TRP A 35 -20.90 9.01 3.17
C TRP A 35 -19.60 9.07 2.35
N GLY A 36 -19.64 8.62 1.10
CA GLY A 36 -18.49 8.56 0.21
C GLY A 36 -17.59 7.34 0.40
N ILE A 37 -17.97 6.39 1.27
CA ILE A 37 -17.19 5.18 1.56
C ILE A 37 -17.16 4.30 0.31
N ALA A 38 -15.95 3.92 -0.12
CA ALA A 38 -15.78 3.09 -1.31
C ALA A 38 -16.07 1.61 -1.00
N HIS A 39 -17.02 1.04 -1.74
CA HIS A 39 -17.27 -0.40 -1.81
C HIS A 39 -16.64 -0.94 -3.10
N VAL A 40 -15.48 -1.58 -2.94
CA VAL A 40 -14.64 -2.09 -4.04
C VAL A 40 -14.91 -3.57 -4.25
N HIS A 41 -15.31 -3.91 -5.47
CA HIS A 41 -15.57 -5.27 -5.92
C HIS A 41 -14.65 -5.63 -7.09
N GLY A 42 -13.68 -6.51 -6.86
CA GLY A 42 -12.78 -7.04 -7.90
C GLY A 42 -13.18 -8.44 -8.38
N LYS A 43 -12.89 -8.78 -9.65
CA LYS A 43 -13.00 -10.18 -10.12
C LYS A 43 -11.91 -11.08 -9.50
N THR A 44 -10.73 -10.52 -9.25
CA THR A 44 -9.61 -11.16 -8.56
C THR A 44 -9.12 -10.30 -7.39
N ASP A 45 -8.23 -10.86 -6.55
CA ASP A 45 -7.59 -10.11 -5.46
C ASP A 45 -6.78 -8.92 -6.00
N ALA A 46 -6.15 -9.09 -7.17
CA ALA A 46 -5.42 -8.03 -7.85
C ALA A 46 -6.35 -6.89 -8.30
N ASP A 47 -7.51 -7.22 -8.88
CA ASP A 47 -8.51 -6.21 -9.28
C ASP A 47 -9.06 -5.46 -8.06
N ALA A 48 -9.29 -6.15 -6.95
CA ALA A 48 -9.73 -5.50 -5.71
C ALA A 48 -8.65 -4.55 -5.16
N VAL A 49 -7.38 -4.95 -5.16
CA VAL A 49 -6.25 -4.09 -4.74
C VAL A 49 -6.09 -2.88 -5.67
N PHE A 50 -6.19 -3.08 -6.99
CA PHE A 50 -6.19 -2.00 -7.98
C PHE A 50 -7.30 -0.98 -7.68
N GLY A 51 -8.53 -1.46 -7.45
CA GLY A 51 -9.68 -0.60 -7.15
C GLY A 51 -9.55 0.15 -5.83
N MET A 52 -9.03 -0.52 -4.80
CA MET A 52 -8.81 0.08 -3.48
C MET A 52 -7.86 1.27 -3.57
N ILE A 53 -6.67 1.07 -4.13
CA ILE A 53 -5.67 2.14 -4.17
C ILE A 53 -6.06 3.25 -5.14
N TYR A 54 -6.80 2.92 -6.21
CA TYR A 54 -7.40 3.92 -7.10
C TYR A 54 -8.43 4.79 -6.35
N ALA A 55 -9.36 4.19 -5.59
CA ALA A 55 -10.33 4.94 -4.78
C ALA A 55 -9.64 5.81 -3.73
N GLN A 56 -8.59 5.31 -3.08
CA GLN A 56 -7.79 6.09 -2.13
C GLN A 56 -7.08 7.27 -2.80
N ALA A 57 -6.62 7.11 -4.04
CA ALA A 57 -6.03 8.20 -4.81
C ALA A 57 -7.07 9.25 -5.23
N GLU A 58 -8.30 8.83 -5.56
CA GLU A 58 -9.43 9.77 -5.79
C GLU A 58 -9.74 10.60 -4.55
N ASP A 59 -9.64 10.00 -3.35
CA ASP A 59 -9.94 10.70 -2.10
C ASP A 59 -8.86 11.74 -1.75
N ASP A 60 -7.56 11.38 -1.84
CA ASP A 60 -6.44 12.29 -1.54
C ASP A 60 -5.11 11.81 -2.14
N PHE A 61 -4.91 12.01 -3.45
CA PHE A 61 -3.65 11.68 -4.11
C PHE A 61 -2.43 12.37 -3.49
N ASN A 62 -2.56 13.64 -3.09
CA ASN A 62 -1.44 14.38 -2.49
C ASN A 62 -0.94 13.68 -1.22
N ARG A 63 -1.86 13.14 -0.39
CA ARG A 63 -1.48 12.34 0.78
C ARG A 63 -0.82 11.03 0.39
N VAL A 64 -1.36 10.32 -0.59
CA VAL A 64 -0.74 9.08 -1.10
C VAL A 64 0.70 9.35 -1.51
N GLU A 65 0.95 10.38 -2.32
CA GLU A 65 2.30 10.75 -2.74
C GLU A 65 3.17 11.16 -1.54
N THR A 66 2.64 11.95 -0.59
CA THR A 66 3.35 12.35 0.64
C THR A 66 3.85 11.15 1.44
N ASN A 67 3.00 10.13 1.58
CA ASN A 67 3.34 8.90 2.30
C ASN A 67 4.47 8.13 1.60
N TYR A 68 4.45 8.08 0.27
CA TYR A 68 5.56 7.49 -0.50
C TYR A 68 6.85 8.28 -0.39
N LEU A 69 6.78 9.62 -0.48
CA LEU A 69 7.97 10.47 -0.34
C LEU A 69 8.59 10.30 1.05
N THR A 70 7.76 10.27 2.09
CA THR A 70 8.23 10.01 3.46
C THR A 70 8.86 8.62 3.55
N SER A 71 8.16 7.58 3.10
CA SER A 71 8.61 6.18 3.24
C SER A 71 9.85 5.84 2.41
N LEU A 72 10.09 6.57 1.32
CA LEU A 72 11.28 6.42 0.46
C LEU A 72 12.41 7.41 0.82
N GLY A 73 12.20 8.30 1.79
CA GLY A 73 13.15 9.36 2.15
C GLY A 73 13.41 10.34 1.01
N ARG A 74 12.35 10.84 0.38
CA ARG A 74 12.35 11.77 -0.77
C ARG A 74 11.53 13.03 -0.52
N THR A 75 11.19 13.33 0.74
CA THR A 75 10.38 14.49 1.13
C THR A 75 11.05 15.80 0.74
N ALA A 76 12.38 15.87 0.82
CA ALA A 76 13.15 17.06 0.46
C ALA A 76 13.05 17.41 -1.03
N GLU A 77 12.74 16.43 -1.90
CA GLU A 77 12.50 16.70 -3.32
C GLU A 77 11.23 17.54 -3.55
N ALA A 78 10.25 17.45 -2.64
CA ALA A 78 8.99 18.19 -2.71
C ALA A 78 8.96 19.44 -1.81
N GLU A 79 9.61 19.38 -0.65
CA GLU A 79 9.47 20.40 0.41
C GLU A 79 10.77 21.15 0.72
N GLY A 80 11.86 20.82 0.02
CA GLY A 80 13.14 21.50 0.11
C GLY A 80 14.09 20.95 1.17
N GLU A 81 15.24 21.61 1.29
CA GLU A 81 16.42 21.16 2.04
C GLU A 81 16.15 20.92 3.54
N SER A 82 15.17 21.59 4.14
CA SER A 82 14.82 21.43 5.56
C SER A 82 14.38 19.99 5.92
N LYS A 83 14.02 19.17 4.93
CA LYS A 83 13.62 17.77 5.14
C LYS A 83 14.76 16.76 4.96
N ILE A 84 15.99 17.20 4.68
CA ILE A 84 17.10 16.29 4.35
C ILE A 84 17.41 15.28 5.47
N TRP A 85 17.28 15.69 6.74
CA TRP A 85 17.52 14.82 7.89
C TRP A 85 16.39 13.81 8.11
N GLN A 86 15.15 14.20 7.82
CA GLN A 86 14.02 13.26 7.79
C GLN A 86 14.21 12.21 6.70
N ASP A 87 14.66 12.64 5.51
CA ASP A 87 14.97 11.74 4.40
C ASP A 87 16.15 10.82 4.70
N LEU A 88 17.22 11.33 5.34
CA LEU A 88 18.34 10.52 5.77
C LEU A 88 17.88 9.46 6.77
N ARG A 89 17.09 9.84 7.79
CA ARG A 89 16.56 8.91 8.78
C ARG A 89 15.86 7.74 8.11
N GLN A 90 15.00 8.00 7.11
CA GLN A 90 14.32 6.94 6.39
C GLN A 90 15.29 6.08 5.56
N LYS A 91 16.22 6.71 4.85
CA LYS A 91 17.20 6.01 3.98
C LYS A 91 18.18 5.12 4.73
N LEU A 92 18.32 5.28 6.04
CA LEU A 92 19.09 4.35 6.88
C LEU A 92 18.41 2.96 7.00
N PHE A 93 17.09 2.89 6.77
CA PHE A 93 16.30 1.66 6.88
C PHE A 93 15.69 1.21 5.54
N VAL A 94 15.39 2.15 4.65
CA VAL A 94 14.75 1.88 3.37
C VAL A 94 15.72 2.16 2.21
N ASP A 95 16.16 1.08 1.56
CA ASP A 95 17.02 1.13 0.37
C ASP A 95 16.26 0.59 -0.85
N PRO A 96 16.02 1.42 -1.90
CA PRO A 96 15.38 0.98 -3.14
C PRO A 96 16.05 -0.22 -3.82
N VAL A 97 17.35 -0.41 -3.69
CA VAL A 97 18.06 -1.59 -4.24
C VAL A 97 17.60 -2.85 -3.52
N ILE A 98 17.50 -2.79 -2.19
CA ILE A 98 17.01 -3.89 -1.37
C ILE A 98 15.53 -4.16 -1.65
N LEU A 99 14.69 -3.11 -1.72
CA LEU A 99 13.26 -3.28 -2.01
C LEU A 99 13.01 -3.93 -3.38
N LYS A 100 13.75 -3.53 -4.42
CA LYS A 100 13.67 -4.15 -5.75
C LYS A 100 14.07 -5.63 -5.71
N LYS A 101 15.11 -5.96 -4.96
CA LYS A 101 15.52 -7.36 -4.74
C LYS A 101 14.43 -8.15 -4.02
N GLN A 102 13.87 -7.61 -2.94
CA GLN A 102 12.79 -8.23 -2.18
C GLN A 102 11.53 -8.43 -3.02
N PHE A 103 11.19 -7.47 -3.90
CA PHE A 103 10.11 -7.63 -4.88
C PHE A 103 10.38 -8.85 -5.78
N GLY A 104 11.59 -8.96 -6.35
CA GLY A 104 11.97 -10.10 -7.20
C GLY A 104 11.96 -11.45 -6.46
N GLU A 105 12.28 -11.45 -5.17
CA GLU A 105 12.28 -12.65 -4.30
C GLU A 105 10.91 -12.96 -3.70
N SER A 106 9.94 -12.06 -3.82
CA SER A 106 8.60 -12.23 -3.25
C SER A 106 7.83 -13.36 -3.95
N PRO A 107 6.90 -14.05 -3.27
CA PRO A 107 6.01 -15.00 -3.92
C PRO A 107 5.23 -14.38 -5.08
N ALA A 108 4.99 -15.14 -6.15
CA ALA A 108 4.33 -14.65 -7.37
C ALA A 108 2.95 -14.01 -7.10
N TRP A 109 2.20 -14.52 -6.12
CA TRP A 109 0.92 -13.94 -5.73
C TRP A 109 1.09 -12.54 -5.14
N LEU A 110 2.13 -12.30 -4.34
CA LEU A 110 2.39 -11.00 -3.72
C LEU A 110 2.92 -10.00 -4.75
N GLN A 111 3.81 -10.44 -5.65
CA GLN A 111 4.23 -9.62 -6.79
C GLN A 111 3.02 -9.16 -7.63
N THR A 112 2.05 -10.06 -7.84
CA THR A 112 0.81 -9.73 -8.59
C THR A 112 0.02 -8.61 -7.90
N LEU A 113 -0.11 -8.64 -6.57
CA LEU A 113 -0.80 -7.59 -5.82
C LEU A 113 -0.04 -6.27 -5.84
N MET A 114 1.29 -6.30 -5.70
CA MET A 114 2.14 -5.10 -5.78
C MET A 114 2.11 -4.45 -7.17
N VAL A 115 2.04 -5.26 -8.24
CA VAL A 115 1.84 -4.76 -9.61
C VAL A 115 0.48 -4.08 -9.73
N ALA A 116 -0.59 -4.74 -9.26
CA ALA A 116 -1.94 -4.16 -9.32
C ALA A 116 -2.06 -2.87 -8.48
N TRP A 117 -1.34 -2.80 -7.36
CA TRP A 117 -1.25 -1.59 -6.53
C TRP A 117 -0.62 -0.42 -7.30
N ALA A 118 0.56 -0.65 -7.91
CA ALA A 118 1.22 0.37 -8.73
C ALA A 118 0.36 0.75 -9.96
N ASP A 119 -0.26 -0.22 -10.60
CA ASP A 119 -1.17 -0.02 -11.72
C ASP A 119 -2.36 0.87 -11.36
N GLY A 120 -2.96 0.71 -10.17
CA GLY A 120 -4.08 1.55 -9.72
C GLY A 120 -3.70 3.03 -9.61
N LEU A 121 -2.52 3.32 -9.04
CA LEU A 121 -1.99 4.68 -8.93
C LEU A 121 -1.63 5.29 -10.29
N ASN A 122 -0.97 4.50 -11.15
CA ASN A 122 -0.59 4.96 -12.48
C ASN A 122 -1.81 5.16 -13.38
N PHE A 123 -2.83 4.31 -13.25
CA PHE A 123 -4.10 4.48 -13.93
C PHE A 123 -4.81 5.75 -13.46
N TYR A 124 -4.85 6.01 -12.15
CA TYR A 124 -5.39 7.25 -11.60
C TYR A 124 -4.73 8.48 -12.24
N LEU A 125 -3.40 8.55 -12.25
CA LEU A 125 -2.67 9.65 -12.90
C LEU A 125 -2.96 9.76 -14.40
N SER A 126 -3.14 8.64 -15.10
CA SER A 126 -3.49 8.65 -16.52
C SER A 126 -4.88 9.22 -16.82
N LYS A 127 -5.82 9.12 -15.87
CA LYS A 127 -7.20 9.60 -15.99
C LYS A 127 -7.41 11.01 -15.42
N HIS A 128 -6.48 11.49 -14.60
CA HIS A 128 -6.53 12.80 -13.94
C HIS A 128 -5.32 13.65 -14.33
N PRO A 129 -5.25 14.14 -15.59
CA PRO A 129 -4.10 14.91 -16.09
C PRO A 129 -3.97 16.30 -15.43
N ASP A 130 -5.00 16.75 -14.72
CA ASP A 130 -5.04 17.95 -13.90
C ASP A 130 -4.31 17.78 -12.55
N VAL A 131 -4.22 16.55 -12.05
CA VAL A 131 -3.40 16.23 -10.87
C VAL A 131 -1.93 16.45 -11.23
N GLN A 132 -1.23 17.20 -10.37
CA GLN A 132 0.19 17.50 -10.53
C GLN A 132 0.98 16.78 -9.43
N PRO A 133 1.58 15.60 -9.72
CA PRO A 133 2.49 14.96 -8.77
C PRO A 133 3.66 15.90 -8.47
N ARG A 134 3.99 16.02 -7.18
CA ARG A 134 5.13 16.83 -6.73
C ARG A 134 6.44 16.22 -7.22
N VAL A 135 6.54 14.89 -7.24
CA VAL A 135 7.78 14.16 -7.51
C VAL A 135 7.52 12.85 -8.27
N ILE A 136 6.57 12.02 -7.83
CA ILE A 136 6.37 10.66 -8.34
C ILE A 136 5.35 10.68 -9.49
N ARG A 137 5.85 10.61 -10.72
CA ARG A 137 5.01 10.55 -11.93
C ARG A 137 4.66 9.13 -12.38
N HIS A 138 5.35 8.14 -11.83
CA HIS A 138 5.11 6.73 -12.10
C HIS A 138 5.48 5.92 -10.86
N PHE A 139 4.53 5.14 -10.36
CA PHE A 139 4.68 4.26 -9.23
C PHE A 139 5.16 2.89 -9.70
N GLU A 140 6.15 2.35 -9.01
CA GLU A 140 6.71 1.04 -9.33
C GLU A 140 6.22 -0.01 -8.31
N PRO A 141 6.01 -1.28 -8.70
CA PRO A 141 5.47 -2.31 -7.81
C PRO A 141 6.24 -2.48 -6.50
N TRP A 142 7.58 -2.45 -6.54
CA TRP A 142 8.42 -2.61 -5.37
C TRP A 142 8.27 -1.48 -4.35
N MET A 143 7.74 -0.30 -4.74
CA MET A 143 7.56 0.81 -3.81
C MET A 143 6.56 0.47 -2.70
N ALA A 144 5.62 -0.45 -2.93
CA ALA A 144 4.69 -0.92 -1.89
C ALA A 144 5.41 -1.54 -0.68
N LEU A 145 6.62 -2.06 -0.86
CA LEU A 145 7.45 -2.61 0.23
C LEU A 145 8.11 -1.53 1.09
N SER A 146 8.05 -0.24 0.69
CA SER A 146 8.59 0.86 1.50
C SER A 146 7.77 1.13 2.78
N PHE A 147 6.52 0.67 2.82
CA PHE A 147 5.67 0.70 4.00
C PHE A 147 6.03 -0.48 4.94
N SER A 148 7.27 -0.48 5.43
CA SER A 148 7.84 -1.58 6.22
C SER A 148 7.44 -1.55 7.69
N GLU A 149 7.00 -0.39 8.20
CA GLU A 149 6.53 -0.23 9.57
C GLU A 149 5.00 -0.27 9.62
N GLY A 150 4.44 -1.42 9.99
CA GLY A 150 3.04 -1.52 10.38
C GLY A 150 2.79 -0.92 11.78
N SER A 151 1.62 -1.21 12.37
CA SER A 151 1.19 -0.70 13.68
C SER A 151 2.10 -1.07 14.88
N ILE A 152 3.14 -1.91 14.69
CA ILE A 152 4.06 -2.42 15.75
C ILE A 152 5.52 -2.41 15.23
N GLY A 153 5.84 -1.49 14.30
CA GLY A 153 7.16 -1.39 13.64
C GLY A 153 8.31 -0.94 14.55
N GLY A 154 9.51 -0.81 13.95
CA GLY A 154 10.76 -0.45 14.61
C GLY A 154 10.84 0.99 15.13
N ASP A 155 9.81 1.79 14.87
CA ASP A 155 9.63 3.16 15.35
C ASP A 155 10.77 4.06 14.86
N ILE A 156 11.02 4.01 13.54
CA ILE A 156 12.02 4.86 12.85
C ILE A 156 11.82 6.32 13.26
N GLU A 157 10.57 6.73 13.50
CA GLU A 157 10.21 8.08 13.88
C GLU A 157 10.74 8.53 15.25
N LYS A 158 11.08 7.60 16.17
CA LYS A 158 11.75 7.92 17.44
C LYS A 158 13.19 8.43 17.27
N VAL A 159 13.84 8.18 16.13
CA VAL A 159 15.18 8.71 15.90
C VAL A 159 15.11 10.23 15.77
N ASN A 160 15.70 10.93 16.75
CA ASN A 160 15.68 12.39 16.85
C ASN A 160 16.50 13.02 15.71
N LEU A 161 15.87 13.94 14.96
CA LEU A 161 16.48 14.55 13.78
C LEU A 161 17.63 15.50 14.13
N ASN A 162 17.56 16.23 15.24
CA ASN A 162 18.61 17.16 15.68
C ASN A 162 19.89 16.40 16.07
N GLN A 163 19.74 15.26 16.74
CA GLN A 163 20.87 14.38 17.07
C GLN A 163 21.46 13.73 15.81
N LEU A 164 20.61 13.33 14.86
CA LEU A 164 21.05 12.78 13.57
C LEU A 164 21.84 13.82 12.77
N GLU A 165 21.34 15.05 12.68
CA GLU A 165 22.02 16.18 12.06
C GLU A 165 23.37 16.45 12.73
N ALA A 166 23.41 16.51 14.06
CA ALA A 166 24.66 16.77 14.76
C ALA A 166 25.71 15.68 14.51
N PHE A 167 25.28 14.41 14.48
CA PHE A 167 26.18 13.28 14.26
C PHE A 167 26.79 13.28 12.84
N TYR A 168 25.97 13.45 11.80
CA TYR A 168 26.43 13.36 10.40
C TYR A 168 26.84 14.71 9.80
N GLY A 169 26.33 15.83 10.30
CA GLY A 169 26.56 17.19 9.80
C GLY A 169 27.81 17.87 10.36
N GLY A 170 28.51 17.24 11.30
CA GLY A 170 29.80 17.74 11.83
C GLY A 170 29.71 19.02 12.66
N LYS A 171 28.51 19.44 13.08
CA LYS A 171 28.31 20.57 14.01
C LYS A 171 28.53 20.08 15.44
N ALA A 172 29.38 20.77 16.20
CA ALA A 172 29.60 20.47 17.61
C ALA A 172 28.30 20.64 18.40
N VAL A 173 27.87 19.58 19.10
CA VAL A 173 26.72 19.62 19.99
C VAL A 173 27.07 20.54 21.16
N THR A 174 26.48 21.75 21.22
CA THR A 174 26.34 22.39 22.52
C THR A 174 25.39 21.50 23.31
N SER A 175 25.90 20.83 24.34
CA SER A 175 25.11 20.12 25.34
C SER A 175 24.26 21.13 26.13
N GLY A 176 23.26 21.70 25.47
CA GLY A 176 22.43 22.78 25.97
C GLY A 176 21.03 22.49 25.54
N ALA A 177 20.31 21.77 26.41
CA ALA A 177 18.95 21.29 26.27
C ALA A 177 18.67 20.60 24.93
N ALA A 178 18.35 19.31 25.01
CA ALA A 178 17.35 18.80 24.08
C ALA A 178 16.16 19.77 24.19
N HIS A 179 16.01 20.70 23.25
CA HIS A 179 14.68 21.04 22.79
C HIS A 179 14.18 19.74 22.18
N ASP A 180 13.71 18.89 23.09
CA ASP A 180 12.41 18.27 22.93
C ASP A 180 11.54 19.42 22.48
N ASP A 181 11.29 19.51 21.17
CA ASP A 181 10.03 20.07 20.71
C ASP A 181 8.99 19.12 21.30
N GLY A 182 8.77 19.27 22.62
CA GLY A 182 7.94 18.42 23.44
C GLY A 182 6.60 18.33 22.73
N PRO A 183 5.98 17.15 22.76
CA PRO A 183 4.93 16.78 21.85
C PRO A 183 3.90 17.92 21.78
N LEU A 184 3.67 18.43 20.56
CA LEU A 184 2.39 19.05 20.21
C LEU A 184 1.34 18.14 20.84
N ASP A 185 0.70 18.62 21.93
CA ASP A 185 -0.15 17.88 22.88
C ASP A 185 -0.16 16.36 22.66
N GLU A 186 0.48 15.58 23.53
CA GLU A 186 0.47 14.11 23.45
C GLU A 186 -0.98 13.60 23.28
N GLU A 187 -1.40 13.38 22.02
CA GLU A 187 -2.75 12.93 21.73
C GLU A 187 -2.93 11.61 22.50
N PRO A 188 -4.06 11.43 23.22
CA PRO A 188 -4.29 10.22 23.98
C PRO A 188 -4.11 8.98 23.10
N ARG A 189 -3.01 8.26 23.32
CA ARG A 189 -2.71 7.03 22.57
C ARG A 189 -3.52 5.89 23.16
N GLY A 190 -3.98 4.97 22.31
CA GLY A 190 -4.66 3.77 22.78
C GLY A 190 -5.37 3.03 21.66
N SER A 191 -5.96 1.90 22.00
CA SER A 191 -6.86 1.15 21.14
C SER A 191 -7.67 0.21 22.01
N ASN A 192 -8.93 -0.01 21.63
CA ASN A 192 -9.75 -1.08 22.18
C ASN A 192 -10.00 -2.14 21.11
N GLY A 193 -10.22 -3.37 21.57
CA GLY A 193 -10.67 -4.47 20.73
C GLY A 193 -11.32 -5.53 21.59
N ALA A 194 -12.34 -6.18 21.06
CA ALA A 194 -13.00 -7.29 21.75
C ALA A 194 -13.42 -8.35 20.72
N ALA A 195 -13.27 -9.61 21.09
CA ALA A 195 -13.80 -10.74 20.34
C ALA A 195 -14.66 -11.59 21.28
N ILE A 196 -15.91 -11.83 20.90
CA ILE A 196 -16.88 -12.59 21.70
C ILE A 196 -17.24 -13.86 20.93
N ALA A 197 -16.99 -15.02 21.55
CA ALA A 197 -17.31 -16.32 20.97
C ALA A 197 -18.82 -16.51 20.81
N PRO A 198 -19.29 -17.29 19.80
CA PRO A 198 -20.70 -17.60 19.60
C PRO A 198 -21.42 -18.16 20.85
N SER A 199 -20.73 -18.93 21.68
CA SER A 199 -21.31 -19.48 22.93
C SER A 199 -21.71 -18.40 23.93
N ASN A 200 -21.13 -17.20 23.80
CA ASN A 200 -21.32 -16.08 24.71
C ASN A 200 -22.25 -15.01 24.10
N THR A 201 -22.90 -15.29 22.97
CA THR A 201 -23.85 -14.39 22.30
C THR A 201 -25.23 -15.03 22.19
N LYS A 202 -26.28 -14.21 22.23
CA LYS A 202 -27.67 -14.68 22.19
C LYS A 202 -28.01 -15.40 20.88
N ASP A 203 -27.50 -14.90 19.76
CA ASP A 203 -27.81 -15.41 18.42
C ASP A 203 -26.73 -16.37 17.89
N HIS A 204 -25.77 -16.76 18.72
CA HIS A 204 -24.69 -17.69 18.36
C HIS A 204 -23.86 -17.29 17.14
N HIS A 205 -23.67 -15.98 16.96
CA HIS A 205 -22.69 -15.41 16.03
C HIS A 205 -21.51 -14.81 16.80
N ALA A 206 -20.31 -14.93 16.24
CA ALA A 206 -19.14 -14.24 16.79
C ALA A 206 -19.30 -12.72 16.61
N LEU A 207 -18.84 -11.94 17.59
CA LEU A 207 -18.81 -10.48 17.52
C LEU A 207 -17.36 -10.00 17.59
N LEU A 208 -17.04 -8.97 16.81
CA LEU A 208 -15.72 -8.33 16.78
C LEU A 208 -15.89 -6.82 16.90
N LEU A 209 -15.17 -6.21 17.85
CA LEU A 209 -15.02 -4.77 17.98
C LEU A 209 -13.60 -4.39 17.53
N ILE A 210 -13.52 -3.47 16.57
CA ILE A 210 -12.29 -2.83 16.11
C ILE A 210 -12.41 -1.35 16.47
N ASN A 211 -11.63 -0.86 17.44
CA ASN A 211 -11.74 0.51 17.93
C ASN A 211 -10.35 1.12 18.20
N PRO A 212 -9.57 1.41 17.14
CA PRO A 212 -8.29 2.10 17.28
C PRO A 212 -8.50 3.57 17.70
N HIS A 213 -7.63 4.11 18.54
CA HIS A 213 -7.55 5.56 18.81
C HIS A 213 -6.31 6.13 18.13
N THR A 214 -6.52 6.89 17.07
CA THR A 214 -5.46 7.55 16.31
C THR A 214 -5.86 8.99 16.04
N SER A 215 -5.00 9.71 15.31
CA SER A 215 -5.33 11.01 14.76
C SER A 215 -6.68 11.00 14.03
N PHE A 216 -7.40 12.12 14.13
CA PHE A 216 -8.73 12.34 13.54
C PHE A 216 -8.73 12.39 12.01
N PHE A 217 -7.58 12.73 11.43
CA PHE A 217 -7.41 12.88 10.00
C PHE A 217 -6.64 11.68 9.44
N PHE A 218 -6.70 11.49 8.13
CA PHE A 218 -5.78 10.62 7.37
C PHE A 218 -6.12 9.12 7.37
N ARG A 219 -7.41 8.78 7.24
CA ARG A 219 -7.84 7.40 7.01
C ARG A 219 -8.74 7.31 5.79
N SER A 220 -8.40 6.42 4.87
CA SER A 220 -9.34 5.95 3.87
C SER A 220 -10.08 4.76 4.46
N GLU A 221 -11.40 4.84 4.48
CA GLU A 221 -12.28 3.75 4.87
C GLU A 221 -12.95 3.18 3.62
N LEU A 222 -12.84 1.87 3.47
CA LEU A 222 -13.33 1.17 2.30
C LEU A 222 -13.69 -0.27 2.64
N GLN A 223 -14.71 -0.76 1.97
CA GLN A 223 -15.08 -2.17 2.00
C GLN A 223 -14.53 -2.82 0.73
N MET A 224 -13.77 -3.91 0.88
CA MET A 224 -13.25 -4.67 -0.25
C MET A 224 -13.87 -6.05 -0.30
N SER A 225 -14.12 -6.54 -1.51
CA SER A 225 -14.44 -7.93 -1.73
C SER A 225 -14.02 -8.38 -3.12
N ARG A 226 -13.99 -9.70 -3.30
CA ARG A 226 -13.77 -10.34 -4.58
C ARG A 226 -14.96 -11.18 -4.99
N SER A 227 -15.10 -11.44 -6.28
CA SER A 227 -16.12 -12.36 -6.78
C SER A 227 -15.95 -13.79 -6.21
N PRO A 228 -16.99 -14.38 -5.57
CA PRO A 228 -16.91 -15.73 -5.02
C PRO A 228 -16.84 -16.82 -6.10
N LEU A 229 -17.22 -16.52 -7.35
CA LEU A 229 -17.33 -17.49 -8.45
C LEU A 229 -16.02 -18.25 -8.73
N ALA A 230 -14.85 -17.63 -8.55
CA ALA A 230 -13.57 -18.31 -8.75
C ALA A 230 -13.21 -19.28 -7.59
N THR A 231 -13.67 -18.97 -6.38
CA THR A 231 -13.40 -19.79 -5.19
C THR A 231 -14.33 -20.99 -5.15
N GLU A 232 -15.62 -20.79 -5.43
CA GLU A 232 -16.59 -21.88 -5.53
C GLU A 232 -16.32 -22.79 -6.73
N ALA A 233 -15.94 -22.25 -7.89
CA ALA A 233 -15.56 -23.08 -9.04
C ALA A 233 -14.29 -23.89 -8.78
N ARG A 234 -13.27 -23.32 -8.11
CA ARG A 234 -12.07 -24.08 -7.69
C ARG A 234 -12.41 -25.15 -6.65
N ASN A 235 -13.24 -24.84 -5.66
CA ASN A 235 -13.65 -25.81 -4.64
C ASN A 235 -14.52 -26.92 -5.24
N ARG A 236 -15.42 -26.61 -6.17
CA ARG A 236 -16.21 -27.60 -6.93
C ARG A 236 -15.31 -28.45 -7.84
N ALA A 237 -14.36 -27.86 -8.56
CA ALA A 237 -13.43 -28.59 -9.42
C ALA A 237 -12.46 -29.48 -8.64
N ARG A 238 -12.04 -29.06 -7.43
CA ARG A 238 -11.25 -29.87 -6.50
C ARG A 238 -12.07 -31.05 -5.97
N SER A 239 -13.31 -30.79 -5.52
CA SER A 239 -14.23 -31.85 -5.09
C SER A 239 -14.57 -32.84 -6.22
N ALA A 240 -14.70 -32.36 -7.46
CA ALA A 240 -14.98 -33.21 -8.62
C ALA A 240 -13.78 -34.08 -9.01
N ARG A 241 -12.55 -33.56 -8.91
CA ARG A 241 -11.31 -34.34 -9.08
C ARG A 241 -11.11 -35.35 -7.96
N ASP A 242 -11.37 -34.97 -6.71
CA ASP A 242 -11.27 -35.86 -5.55
C ASP A 242 -12.31 -37.01 -5.65
N LEU A 243 -13.53 -36.71 -6.12
CA LEU A 243 -14.54 -37.72 -6.43
C LEU A 243 -14.10 -38.64 -7.59
N GLN A 244 -13.56 -38.10 -8.69
CA GLN A 244 -13.03 -38.93 -9.79
C GLN A 244 -11.86 -39.83 -9.34
N HIS A 245 -11.02 -39.37 -8.43
CA HIS A 245 -9.92 -40.16 -7.87
C HIS A 245 -10.43 -41.31 -6.99
N ILE A 246 -11.51 -41.10 -6.23
CA ILE A 246 -12.17 -42.13 -5.41
C ILE A 246 -12.86 -43.18 -6.29
N PHE A 247 -13.50 -42.79 -7.38
CA PHE A 247 -14.14 -43.75 -8.30
C PHE A 247 -13.13 -44.53 -9.16
N SER A 248 -11.94 -43.99 -9.42
CA SER A 248 -10.88 -44.69 -10.16
C SER A 248 -10.11 -45.71 -9.31
N THR A 249 -10.07 -45.58 -7.99
CA THR A 249 -9.42 -46.53 -7.08
C THR A 249 -10.35 -47.65 -6.59
N ALA A 250 -11.66 -47.52 -6.82
CA ALA A 250 -12.66 -48.54 -6.47
C ALA A 250 -12.97 -49.53 -7.61
N ALA A 251 -12.35 -49.37 -8.78
CA ALA A 251 -12.60 -50.18 -9.99
C ALA A 251 -11.35 -50.93 -10.51
N GLY A 252 -10.33 -51.14 -9.66
CA GLY A 252 -9.13 -51.93 -9.96
C GLY A 252 -8.87 -52.99 -8.92
#